data_AF-A0A7V1IFN1-F1
#
_entry.id   AF-A0A7V1IFN1-F1
#
_cell.length_a   1.000
_cell.length_b   1.000
_cell.length_c   1.000
_cell.angle_alpha   90.00
_cell.angle_beta   90.00
_cell.angle_gamma   90.00
#
_symmetry.space_group_name_H-M   'P 1'
#
loop_
_entity.id
_entity.type
_entity.pdbx_description
1 polymer ?
#
loop_
_entity_poly.entity_id
_entity_poly.type
_entity_poly.pdbx_seq_one_letter_code
_entity_poly.pdbx_strand_id
1 'polypeptide(L)'
;MNVSSRRTATRSRSASPHLARLRKEGPMEPSLLPARRLRGYVAAQRAPARSRGGGMGGKRDSRAAARVSRRRPAPGPRHSTAKAAMIYSVHQPHYLPYPGYLEKVAASDRFVFLEGVQYVRREYQNRNRVKGPDGPQWLTVPVRGEYRARIDEMQVDDSTGWRRKHIETLRRFYAHAPHLEELDRFAEVIGGTFASLAELTIATTSFFLDRFGITTPRAKQASLEGLPEEPNHRIAEIGRRLGAEVYLAGAGGRNYMDLAAFREAGIEVRWFEHTPRPYRQLHGGFLPHLGAIDLLLNLGPGGFRELYGYEAAPGQREEQA
;
A
#
# COMPACT_ATOMS: atom_id res chain seq x y z
N MET A 1 -33.99 51.93 -27.65
CA MET A 1 -32.85 52.67 -27.07
C MET A 1 -33.05 52.78 -25.57
N ASN A 2 -32.01 52.39 -24.84
CA ASN A 2 -31.66 52.61 -23.43
C ASN A 2 -32.05 54.04 -22.93
N VAL A 3 -32.37 54.38 -21.68
CA VAL A 3 -31.82 54.03 -20.35
C VAL A 3 -32.84 54.50 -19.29
N SER A 4 -33.00 53.76 -18.17
CA SER A 4 -33.55 54.32 -16.93
C SER A 4 -32.60 54.02 -15.77
N SER A 5 -32.14 55.10 -15.12
CA SER A 5 -31.23 55.07 -13.97
C SER A 5 -31.98 54.68 -12.70
N ARG A 6 -31.43 53.76 -11.90
CA ARG A 6 -31.73 53.69 -10.46
C ARG A 6 -30.48 53.48 -9.64
N ARG A 7 -30.43 54.30 -8.60
CA ARG A 7 -29.44 54.44 -7.53
C ARG A 7 -29.19 53.12 -6.80
N THR A 8 -27.93 52.79 -6.55
CA THR A 8 -27.52 51.80 -5.54
C THR A 8 -26.95 52.53 -4.33
N ALA A 9 -27.63 52.40 -3.19
CA ALA A 9 -27.18 52.87 -1.90
C ALA A 9 -26.33 51.79 -1.22
N THR A 10 -25.14 52.20 -0.80
CA THR A 10 -24.21 51.52 0.10
C THR A 10 -24.85 51.17 1.44
N ARG A 11 -24.71 49.92 1.87
CA ARG A 11 -24.71 49.55 3.30
C ARG A 11 -23.66 48.48 3.59
N SER A 12 -22.67 48.89 4.38
CA SER A 12 -21.69 48.03 5.04
C SER A 12 -22.31 47.28 6.23
N ARG A 13 -21.84 46.06 6.51
CA ARG A 13 -21.80 45.40 7.84
C ARG A 13 -20.89 44.18 7.70
N SER A 14 -19.64 44.31 8.12
CA SER A 14 -19.09 43.85 9.42
C SER A 14 -18.78 42.34 9.42
N ALA A 15 -17.53 42.05 9.06
CA ALA A 15 -16.87 40.76 9.28
C ALA A 15 -16.48 40.63 10.77
N SER A 16 -16.64 39.44 11.33
CA SER A 16 -16.06 39.06 12.62
C SER A 16 -15.22 37.79 12.50
N PRO A 17 -14.19 37.62 13.34
CA PRO A 17 -12.97 36.91 13.00
C PRO A 17 -12.84 35.61 13.80
N HIS A 18 -12.64 34.48 13.14
CA HIS A 18 -12.10 33.29 13.80
C HIS A 18 -11.39 32.40 12.79
N LEU A 19 -10.15 32.02 13.13
CA LEU A 19 -9.27 31.04 12.47
C LEU A 19 -8.26 31.55 11.43
N ALA A 20 -7.57 32.63 11.80
CA ALA A 20 -6.13 32.73 11.52
C ALA A 20 -5.36 32.05 12.67
N ARG A 21 -4.74 30.89 12.41
CA ARG A 21 -3.55 30.35 13.12
C ARG A 21 -3.16 28.98 12.54
N LEU A 22 -2.07 28.96 11.79
CA LEU A 22 -0.95 28.00 11.84
C LEU A 22 -0.20 28.02 10.50
N ARG A 23 0.68 29.02 10.36
CA ARG A 23 1.96 28.84 9.67
C ARG A 23 2.97 28.46 10.74
N LYS A 24 3.64 27.32 10.56
CA LYS A 24 5.04 27.03 10.92
C LYS A 24 5.23 25.54 10.73
N GLU A 25 5.81 25.13 9.61
CA GLU A 25 6.98 24.24 9.56
C GLU A 25 7.74 24.57 8.26
N GLY A 26 9.00 24.97 8.42
CA GLY A 26 9.96 25.17 7.32
C GLY A 26 10.55 23.83 6.86
N PRO A 27 11.37 23.83 5.81
CA PRO A 27 11.71 22.62 5.07
C PRO A 27 12.66 21.73 5.87
N MET A 28 12.33 20.44 5.98
CA MET A 28 13.29 19.43 6.42
C MET A 28 14.14 19.02 5.22
N GLU A 29 15.43 19.34 5.26
CA GLU A 29 16.41 18.81 4.31
C GLU A 29 16.38 17.27 4.33
N PRO A 30 16.32 16.60 3.16
CA PRO A 30 16.44 15.16 3.11
C PRO A 30 17.91 14.77 3.31
N SER A 31 18.24 14.25 4.50
CA SER A 31 19.52 13.58 4.71
C SER A 31 19.59 12.36 3.80
N LEU A 32 20.50 12.40 2.83
CA LEU A 32 20.83 11.28 1.94
C LEU A 32 21.42 10.13 2.78
N LEU A 33 20.61 9.09 3.03
CA LEU A 33 21.11 7.81 3.54
C LEU A 33 21.20 6.80 2.39
N PRO A 34 22.34 6.08 2.25
CA PRO A 34 22.59 5.21 1.12
C PRO A 34 21.68 3.97 1.12
N ALA A 35 21.18 3.64 -0.07
CA ALA A 35 20.34 2.50 -0.37
C ALA A 35 20.98 1.17 0.07
N ARG A 36 20.43 0.51 1.09
CA ARG A 36 20.66 -0.93 1.35
C ARG A 36 19.45 -1.62 1.98
N ARG A 37 18.95 -2.62 1.22
CA ARG A 37 18.35 -3.90 1.63
C ARG A 37 16.89 -3.93 2.10
N LEU A 38 15.97 -4.23 1.17
CA LEU A 38 14.68 -4.85 1.53
C LEU A 38 14.82 -6.27 2.11
N ARG A 39 15.95 -6.94 1.89
CA ARG A 39 16.29 -8.14 2.67
C ARG A 39 16.37 -7.82 4.18
N GLY A 40 16.71 -6.59 4.57
CA GLY A 40 16.78 -6.17 5.96
C GLY A 40 15.40 -5.92 6.59
N TYR A 41 14.46 -5.31 5.86
CA TYR A 41 13.12 -5.02 6.39
C TYR A 41 12.28 -6.30 6.53
N VAL A 42 12.26 -7.16 5.51
CA VAL A 42 11.55 -8.45 5.57
C VAL A 42 12.22 -9.41 6.57
N ALA A 43 13.56 -9.40 6.69
CA ALA A 43 14.25 -10.21 7.71
C ALA A 43 14.12 -9.65 9.13
N ALA A 44 14.07 -8.32 9.31
CA ALA A 44 13.84 -7.69 10.61
C ALA A 44 12.43 -7.96 11.14
N GLN A 45 11.44 -8.08 10.24
CA GLN A 45 10.11 -8.55 10.63
C GLN A 45 10.08 -10.06 10.92
N ARG A 46 10.95 -10.88 10.31
CA ARG A 46 11.01 -12.34 10.53
C ARG A 46 11.81 -12.79 11.76
N ALA A 47 12.41 -11.88 12.53
CA ALA A 47 13.22 -12.24 13.69
C ALA A 47 12.36 -12.43 14.96
N PRO A 48 12.48 -13.55 15.70
CA PRO A 48 11.81 -13.68 17.00
C PRO A 48 12.39 -12.68 18.00
N ALA A 49 11.53 -12.09 18.83
CA ALA A 49 11.91 -11.17 19.90
C ALA A 49 12.91 -11.84 20.85
N ARG A 50 14.18 -11.41 20.80
CA ARG A 50 15.17 -11.80 21.80
C ARG A 50 14.90 -11.03 23.09
N SER A 51 14.46 -11.72 24.13
CA SER A 51 14.46 -11.21 25.50
C SER A 51 15.90 -10.87 25.89
N ARG A 52 16.17 -9.58 26.15
CA ARG A 52 17.40 -9.15 26.81
C ARG A 52 17.22 -9.34 28.32
N GLY A 53 17.58 -10.51 28.81
CA GLY A 53 17.81 -10.75 30.24
C GLY A 53 19.20 -10.25 30.63
N GLY A 54 19.23 -9.29 31.56
CA GLY A 54 20.46 -8.80 32.19
C GLY A 54 21.02 -9.80 33.21
N GLY A 55 22.31 -9.67 33.50
CA GLY A 55 22.99 -10.44 34.53
C GLY A 55 24.42 -9.97 34.72
N MET A 56 24.63 -9.20 35.78
CA MET A 56 25.91 -8.63 36.24
C MET A 56 26.64 -9.65 37.14
N GLY A 57 27.97 -9.66 37.13
CA GLY A 57 28.77 -9.98 38.32
C GLY A 57 29.86 -11.05 38.19
N GLY A 58 31.07 -10.73 38.68
CA GLY A 58 32.00 -11.71 39.26
C GLY A 58 33.44 -11.70 38.72
N LYS A 59 34.34 -10.97 39.39
CA LYS A 59 35.81 -11.15 39.31
C LYS A 59 36.25 -12.38 40.14
N ARG A 60 37.24 -13.15 39.68
CA ARG A 60 38.47 -13.57 40.43
C ARG A 60 39.36 -14.56 39.65
N ASP A 61 40.62 -14.15 39.52
CA ASP A 61 41.92 -14.83 39.62
C ASP A 61 42.18 -16.30 39.27
N SER A 62 43.32 -16.43 38.56
CA SER A 62 44.48 -17.32 38.81
C SER A 62 44.66 -18.62 38.02
N ARG A 63 45.92 -18.79 37.62
CA ARG A 63 46.55 -19.79 36.76
C ARG A 63 46.51 -21.21 37.37
N ALA A 64 46.27 -22.22 36.54
CA ALA A 64 47.01 -23.51 36.62
C ALA A 64 46.72 -24.44 35.41
N ALA A 65 47.82 -24.91 34.83
CA ALA A 65 48.12 -26.25 34.32
C ALA A 65 47.19 -26.96 33.30
N ALA A 66 47.83 -27.29 32.18
CA ALA A 66 47.33 -28.11 31.09
C ALA A 66 47.04 -29.56 31.51
N ARG A 67 45.87 -30.06 31.08
CA ARG A 67 45.62 -31.48 30.83
C ARG A 67 44.77 -31.60 29.56
N VAL A 68 45.36 -32.17 28.52
CA VAL A 68 44.68 -32.50 27.26
C VAL A 68 43.71 -33.65 27.54
N SER A 69 42.45 -33.33 27.81
CA SER A 69 41.35 -34.28 27.68
C SER A 69 40.70 -34.08 26.32
N ARG A 70 40.63 -35.15 25.52
CA ARG A 70 39.90 -35.16 24.26
C ARG A 70 38.40 -34.96 24.57
N ARG A 71 37.94 -33.70 24.59
CA ARG A 71 36.52 -33.37 24.64
C ARG A 71 35.86 -33.91 23.37
N ARG A 72 34.81 -34.74 23.53
CA ARG A 72 33.82 -34.96 22.46
C ARG A 72 33.38 -33.57 21.95
N PRO A 73 33.29 -33.34 20.64
CA PRO A 73 32.77 -32.08 20.13
C PRO A 73 31.37 -31.89 20.72
N ALA A 74 31.15 -30.72 21.33
CA ALA A 74 29.81 -30.31 21.73
C ALA A 74 28.90 -30.41 20.49
N PRO A 75 27.62 -30.82 20.64
CA PRO A 75 26.70 -30.75 19.51
C PRO A 75 26.71 -29.30 19.02
N GLY A 76 27.08 -29.10 17.76
CA GLY A 76 27.05 -27.78 17.13
C GLY A 76 25.67 -27.14 17.31
N PRO A 77 25.57 -25.81 17.22
CA PRO A 77 24.29 -25.14 17.37
C PRO A 77 23.32 -25.79 16.40
N ARG A 78 22.29 -26.45 16.94
CA ARG A 78 21.21 -26.98 16.11
C ARG A 78 20.65 -25.76 15.39
N HIS A 79 20.93 -25.65 14.10
CA HIS A 79 20.21 -24.73 13.23
C HIS A 79 18.76 -25.19 13.29
N SER A 80 18.00 -24.56 14.18
CA SER A 80 16.55 -24.59 14.13
C SER A 80 16.19 -24.11 12.72
N THR A 81 15.83 -25.05 11.85
CA THR A 81 15.18 -24.80 10.58
C THR A 81 13.73 -24.40 10.88
N ALA A 82 13.53 -23.37 11.70
CA ALA A 82 12.22 -22.79 11.90
C ALA A 82 11.74 -22.32 10.53
N LYS A 83 10.71 -22.98 10.00
CA LYS A 83 10.01 -22.55 8.80
C LYS A 83 9.64 -21.08 9.02
N ALA A 84 9.98 -20.22 8.05
CA ALA A 84 9.60 -18.82 8.16
C ALA A 84 8.08 -18.72 8.23
N ALA A 85 7.59 -17.96 9.22
CA ALA A 85 6.16 -17.77 9.45
C ALA A 85 5.46 -17.21 8.20
N MET A 86 4.30 -17.77 7.86
CA MET A 86 3.54 -17.32 6.68
C MET A 86 2.87 -15.97 6.94
N ILE A 87 3.19 -14.97 6.11
CA ILE A 87 2.67 -13.59 6.22
C ILE A 87 1.52 -13.41 5.23
N TYR A 88 0.38 -12.92 5.71
CA TYR A 88 -0.72 -12.50 4.85
C TYR A 88 -1.04 -11.03 5.06
N SER A 89 -1.56 -10.38 4.03
CA SER A 89 -2.25 -9.11 4.18
C SER A 89 -3.58 -9.11 3.47
N VAL A 90 -4.45 -8.22 3.95
CA VAL A 90 -5.80 -8.02 3.45
C VAL A 90 -5.97 -6.52 3.22
N HIS A 91 -6.58 -6.13 2.10
CA HIS A 91 -6.89 -4.72 1.85
C HIS A 91 -8.07 -4.60 0.87
N GLN A 92 -8.91 -3.59 1.10
CA GLN A 92 -9.89 -3.13 0.10
C GLN A 92 -9.18 -2.83 -1.23
N PRO A 93 -9.75 -3.20 -2.39
CA PRO A 93 -9.18 -2.84 -3.68
C PRO A 93 -9.32 -1.33 -3.93
N HIS A 94 -8.33 -0.72 -4.57
CA HIS A 94 -8.29 0.72 -4.83
C HIS A 94 -8.22 1.02 -6.34
N TYR A 95 -8.84 2.13 -6.76
CA TYR A 95 -8.60 2.66 -8.09
C TYR A 95 -7.25 3.40 -8.11
N LEU A 96 -6.35 3.03 -9.02
CA LEU A 96 -4.98 3.55 -9.08
C LEU A 96 -4.27 3.41 -7.71
N PRO A 97 -3.98 2.20 -7.20
CA PRO A 97 -3.32 2.02 -5.90
C PRO A 97 -2.04 2.85 -5.80
N TYR A 98 -1.68 3.32 -4.60
CA TYR A 98 -0.42 4.05 -4.38
C TYR A 98 0.74 3.06 -4.13
N PRO A 99 2.02 3.46 -4.28
CA PRO A 99 3.16 2.54 -4.14
C PRO A 99 3.21 1.75 -2.83
N GLY A 100 2.81 2.34 -1.69
CA GLY A 100 2.78 1.62 -0.41
C GLY A 100 1.72 0.53 -0.32
N TYR A 101 0.64 0.60 -1.12
CA TYR A 101 -0.28 -0.52 -1.26
C TYR A 101 0.45 -1.72 -1.88
N LEU A 102 1.16 -1.47 -2.99
CA LEU A 102 1.91 -2.48 -3.72
C LEU A 102 3.04 -3.06 -2.88
N GLU A 103 3.75 -2.24 -2.11
CA GLU A 103 4.78 -2.67 -1.16
C GLU A 103 4.23 -3.56 -0.05
N LYS A 104 3.03 -3.27 0.47
CA LYS A 104 2.38 -4.17 1.44
C LYS A 104 2.07 -5.53 0.84
N VAL A 105 1.55 -5.57 -0.38
CA VAL A 105 1.28 -6.81 -1.12
C VAL A 105 2.58 -7.57 -1.36
N ALA A 106 3.62 -6.89 -1.82
CA ALA A 106 4.95 -7.44 -2.10
C ALA A 106 5.65 -7.99 -0.83
N ALA A 107 5.34 -7.43 0.35
CA ALA A 107 5.85 -7.91 1.64
C ALA A 107 5.06 -9.09 2.23
N SER A 108 4.00 -9.55 1.55
CA SER A 108 3.14 -10.66 2.00
C SER A 108 3.40 -11.92 1.18
N ASP A 109 3.22 -13.09 1.78
CA ASP A 109 3.24 -14.39 1.09
C ASP A 109 1.87 -14.73 0.48
N ARG A 110 0.79 -14.15 1.02
CA ARG A 110 -0.58 -14.21 0.48
C ARG A 110 -1.27 -12.86 0.61
N PHE A 111 -2.07 -12.50 -0.39
CA PHE A 111 -2.87 -11.29 -0.37
C PHE A 111 -4.34 -11.58 -0.66
N VAL A 112 -5.24 -10.92 0.08
CA VAL A 112 -6.69 -11.03 -0.14
C VAL A 112 -7.28 -9.63 -0.37
N PHE A 113 -7.93 -9.47 -1.52
CA PHE A 113 -8.78 -8.30 -1.77
C PHE A 113 -10.00 -8.38 -0.84
N LEU A 114 -10.31 -7.27 -0.16
CA LEU A 114 -11.43 -7.16 0.78
C LEU A 114 -12.53 -6.32 0.13
N GLU A 115 -13.18 -6.84 -0.90
CA GLU A 115 -14.25 -6.14 -1.63
C GLU A 115 -15.61 -6.16 -0.91
N GLY A 116 -15.85 -7.12 -0.03
CA GLY A 116 -17.11 -7.28 0.71
C GLY A 116 -17.19 -6.42 1.97
N VAL A 117 -16.68 -5.19 1.93
CA VAL A 117 -16.79 -4.20 3.01
C VAL A 117 -17.40 -2.92 2.49
N GLN A 118 -17.88 -2.09 3.42
CA GLN A 118 -18.57 -0.85 3.10
C GLN A 118 -17.73 0.07 2.20
N TYR A 119 -18.37 0.60 1.15
CA TYR A 119 -17.84 1.67 0.33
C TYR A 119 -17.81 2.99 1.12
N VAL A 120 -16.68 3.71 1.04
CA VAL A 120 -16.48 5.02 1.65
C VAL A 120 -16.30 6.06 0.55
N ARG A 121 -17.22 7.02 0.52
CA ARG A 121 -17.27 8.05 -0.52
C ARG A 121 -16.03 8.93 -0.48
N ARG A 122 -15.42 9.19 -1.65
CA ARG A 122 -14.22 10.05 -1.85
C ARG A 122 -12.92 9.49 -1.28
N GLU A 123 -12.87 8.19 -1.01
CA GLU A 123 -11.65 7.50 -0.61
C GLU A 123 -10.95 6.82 -1.78
N TYR A 124 -9.80 6.19 -1.50
CA TYR A 124 -8.97 5.53 -2.51
C TYR A 124 -9.64 4.38 -3.27
N GLN A 125 -10.80 3.91 -2.80
CA GLN A 125 -11.61 2.91 -3.47
C GLN A 125 -12.04 3.38 -4.88
N ASN A 126 -12.39 4.65 -5.07
CA ASN A 126 -12.86 5.14 -6.36
C ASN A 126 -12.06 6.33 -6.93
N ARG A 127 -10.98 6.74 -6.28
CA ARG A 127 -10.15 7.85 -6.78
C ARG A 127 -8.72 7.81 -6.28
N ASN A 128 -7.80 8.34 -7.07
CA ASN A 128 -6.47 8.68 -6.56
C ASN A 128 -5.94 9.95 -7.26
N ARG A 129 -4.82 10.48 -6.76
CA ARG A 129 -4.15 11.65 -7.29
C ARG A 129 -3.08 11.25 -8.30
N VAL A 130 -2.95 12.07 -9.33
CA VAL A 130 -1.85 12.06 -10.30
C VAL A 130 -1.21 13.43 -10.31
N LYS A 131 0.01 13.55 -10.84
CA LYS A 131 0.72 14.82 -10.86
C LYS A 131 0.49 15.55 -12.17
N GLY A 132 -0.09 16.74 -12.10
CA GLY A 132 -0.20 17.66 -13.23
C GLY A 132 0.78 18.84 -13.11
N PRO A 133 0.83 19.71 -14.13
CA PRO A 133 1.68 20.91 -14.13
C PRO A 133 1.35 21.87 -12.99
N ASP A 134 0.07 21.94 -12.58
CA ASP A 134 -0.42 22.80 -11.51
C ASP A 134 -0.48 22.08 -10.13
N GLY A 135 0.17 20.92 -10.01
CA GLY A 135 0.18 20.10 -8.80
C GLY A 135 -0.73 18.86 -8.88
N PRO A 136 -1.02 18.21 -7.72
CA PRO A 136 -1.74 16.95 -7.70
C PRO A 136 -3.21 17.11 -8.05
N GLN A 137 -3.72 16.25 -8.93
CA GLN A 137 -5.12 16.25 -9.37
C GLN A 137 -5.78 14.90 -9.13
N TRP A 138 -7.04 14.93 -8.66
CA TRP A 138 -7.83 13.72 -8.46
C TRP A 138 -8.40 13.21 -9.78
N LEU A 139 -8.19 11.92 -10.05
CA LEU A 139 -8.96 11.14 -11.01
C LEU A 139 -9.98 10.34 -10.23
N THR A 140 -11.27 10.55 -10.51
CA THR A 140 -12.38 9.95 -9.74
C THR A 140 -13.27 9.15 -10.67
N VAL A 141 -13.38 7.85 -10.37
CA VAL A 141 -14.37 6.96 -10.97
C VAL A 141 -15.74 7.31 -10.38
N PRO A 142 -16.70 7.77 -11.20
CA PRO A 142 -18.06 7.99 -10.76
C PRO A 142 -18.74 6.64 -10.52
N VAL A 143 -19.53 6.56 -9.45
CA VAL A 143 -20.18 5.32 -9.02
C VAL A 143 -21.61 5.60 -8.54
N ARG A 144 -22.47 4.59 -8.65
CA ARG A 144 -23.87 4.58 -8.20
C ARG A 144 -24.09 3.40 -7.27
N GLY A 145 -24.92 3.57 -6.25
CA GLY A 145 -25.22 2.52 -5.28
C GLY A 145 -25.97 3.07 -4.08
N GLU A 146 -26.46 2.16 -3.25
CA GLU A 146 -27.21 2.51 -2.04
C GLU A 146 -26.32 3.09 -0.93
N TYR A 147 -26.96 3.73 0.05
CA TYR A 147 -26.26 4.18 1.25
C TYR A 147 -25.71 2.97 2.02
N ARG A 148 -24.41 3.00 2.36
CA ARG A 148 -23.67 1.91 3.03
C ARG A 148 -23.51 0.63 2.21
N ALA A 149 -23.77 0.66 0.91
CA ALA A 149 -23.42 -0.44 0.02
C ALA A 149 -21.94 -0.84 0.16
N ARG A 150 -21.65 -2.11 -0.06
CA ARG A 150 -20.29 -2.64 -0.10
C ARG A 150 -19.60 -2.26 -1.41
N ILE A 151 -18.28 -2.38 -1.48
CA ILE A 151 -17.50 -2.05 -2.70
C ILE A 151 -17.92 -2.94 -3.88
N ASP A 152 -18.25 -4.21 -3.62
CA ASP A 152 -18.77 -5.17 -4.62
C ASP A 152 -20.20 -4.89 -5.09
N GLU A 153 -20.95 -4.07 -4.36
CA GLU A 153 -22.33 -3.66 -4.69
C GLU A 153 -22.40 -2.31 -5.41
N MET A 154 -21.33 -1.50 -5.34
CA MET A 154 -21.25 -0.23 -6.05
C MET A 154 -21.08 -0.45 -7.55
N GLN A 155 -21.92 0.20 -8.35
CA GLN A 155 -21.86 0.16 -9.82
C GLN A 155 -21.00 1.30 -10.37
N VAL A 156 -20.24 1.03 -11.43
CA VAL A 156 -19.46 2.06 -12.15
C VAL A 156 -20.41 2.88 -13.04
N ASP A 157 -20.31 4.21 -12.98
CA ASP A 157 -21.16 5.11 -13.76
C ASP A 157 -20.50 5.51 -15.09
N ASP A 158 -20.85 4.78 -16.15
CA ASP A 158 -20.25 4.96 -17.46
C ASP A 158 -20.89 6.06 -18.31
N SER A 159 -21.96 6.72 -17.82
CA SER A 159 -22.67 7.75 -18.59
C SER A 159 -21.88 9.07 -18.74
N THR A 160 -20.75 9.21 -18.06
CA THR A 160 -19.97 10.45 -18.00
C THR A 160 -18.74 10.48 -18.91
N GLY A 161 -18.40 9.35 -19.56
CA GLY A 161 -17.19 9.25 -20.37
C GLY A 161 -15.88 9.37 -19.57
N TRP A 162 -15.90 9.06 -18.27
CA TRP A 162 -14.77 9.27 -17.35
C TRP A 162 -13.49 8.55 -17.77
N ARG A 163 -13.57 7.36 -18.40
CA ARG A 163 -12.39 6.60 -18.87
C ARG A 163 -11.58 7.43 -19.86
N ARG A 164 -12.24 7.90 -20.92
CA ARG A 164 -11.63 8.76 -21.94
C ARG A 164 -11.00 10.00 -21.30
N LYS A 165 -11.74 10.67 -20.41
CA LYS A 165 -11.24 11.84 -19.68
C LYS A 165 -10.00 11.53 -18.85
N HIS A 166 -9.96 10.39 -18.15
CA HIS A 166 -8.80 9.98 -17.36
C HIS A 166 -7.58 9.71 -18.25
N ILE A 167 -7.74 8.96 -19.34
CA ILE A 167 -6.64 8.66 -20.27
C ILE A 167 -6.12 9.94 -20.95
N GLU A 168 -7.00 10.82 -21.42
CA GLU A 168 -6.58 12.12 -21.99
C GLU A 168 -5.84 12.99 -20.97
N THR A 169 -6.30 13.00 -19.72
CA THR A 169 -5.64 13.72 -18.63
C THR A 169 -4.24 13.15 -18.36
N LEU A 170 -4.13 11.83 -18.25
CA LEU A 170 -2.85 11.14 -18.06
C LEU A 170 -1.92 11.37 -19.25
N ARG A 171 -2.40 11.23 -20.49
CA ARG A 171 -1.59 11.47 -21.71
C ARG A 171 -1.02 12.88 -21.71
N ARG A 172 -1.84 13.88 -21.38
CA ARG A 172 -1.38 15.28 -21.29
C ARG A 172 -0.37 15.48 -20.17
N PHE A 173 -0.61 14.93 -18.98
CA PHE A 173 0.27 15.14 -17.82
C PHE A 173 1.59 14.39 -17.93
N TYR A 174 1.60 13.26 -18.61
CA TYR A 174 2.76 12.39 -18.71
C TYR A 174 3.32 12.32 -20.14
N ALA A 175 3.01 13.31 -21.00
CA ALA A 175 3.42 13.34 -22.41
C ALA A 175 4.95 13.21 -22.64
N HIS A 176 5.75 13.57 -21.62
CA HIS A 176 7.22 13.49 -21.64
C HIS A 176 7.77 12.43 -20.67
N ALA A 177 6.92 11.54 -20.16
CA ALA A 177 7.36 10.47 -19.28
C ALA A 177 8.08 9.38 -20.10
N PRO A 178 9.20 8.81 -19.61
CA PRO A 178 10.00 7.85 -20.38
C PRO A 178 9.25 6.57 -20.77
N HIS A 179 8.20 6.22 -20.04
CA HIS A 179 7.43 4.98 -20.23
C HIS A 179 5.96 5.27 -20.54
N LEU A 180 5.70 6.25 -21.41
CA LEU A 180 4.34 6.65 -21.77
C LEU A 180 3.52 5.51 -22.42
N GLU A 181 4.18 4.56 -23.08
CA GLU A 181 3.57 3.37 -23.70
C GLU A 181 2.79 2.51 -22.69
N GLU A 182 3.16 2.53 -21.41
CA GLU A 182 2.44 1.82 -20.35
C GLU A 182 1.02 2.37 -20.14
N LEU A 183 0.77 3.62 -20.55
CA LEU A 183 -0.54 4.23 -20.45
C LEU A 183 -1.56 3.59 -21.39
N ASP A 184 -1.14 3.14 -22.57
CA ASP A 184 -2.03 2.47 -23.51
C ASP A 184 -2.47 1.09 -22.98
N ARG A 185 -1.54 0.36 -22.35
CA ARG A 185 -1.85 -0.88 -21.62
C ARG A 185 -2.82 -0.65 -20.46
N PHE A 186 -2.64 0.44 -19.72
CA PHE A 186 -3.59 0.82 -18.67
C PHE A 186 -4.95 1.21 -19.25
N ALA A 187 -4.97 1.87 -20.41
CA ALA A 187 -6.20 2.25 -21.11
C ALA A 187 -7.01 1.02 -21.55
N GLU A 188 -6.34 -0.04 -22.02
CA GLU A 188 -6.99 -1.33 -22.31
C GLU A 188 -7.67 -1.91 -21.08
N VAL A 189 -6.98 -1.93 -19.93
CA VAL A 189 -7.54 -2.46 -18.67
C VAL A 189 -8.78 -1.69 -18.26
N ILE A 190 -8.70 -0.36 -18.17
CA ILE A 190 -9.87 0.41 -17.74
C ILE A 190 -10.96 0.43 -18.82
N GLY A 191 -10.63 0.19 -20.09
CA GLY A 191 -11.57 0.10 -21.21
C GLY A 191 -12.53 -1.08 -21.12
N GLY A 192 -12.25 -2.07 -20.26
CA GLY A 192 -13.14 -3.21 -20.01
C GLY A 192 -14.50 -2.83 -19.41
N THR A 193 -15.43 -3.76 -19.53
CA THR A 193 -16.73 -3.73 -18.85
C THR A 193 -16.60 -4.33 -17.47
N PHE A 194 -17.11 -3.62 -16.45
CA PHE A 194 -17.07 -4.05 -15.06
C PHE A 194 -18.47 -3.94 -14.46
N ALA A 195 -18.96 -5.00 -13.84
CA ALA A 195 -20.27 -5.02 -13.19
C ALA A 195 -20.28 -4.20 -11.89
N SER A 196 -19.13 -4.06 -11.24
CA SER A 196 -18.99 -3.32 -9.98
C SER A 196 -17.66 -2.56 -9.85
N LEU A 197 -17.61 -1.66 -8.87
CA LEU A 197 -16.39 -0.95 -8.48
C LEU A 197 -15.31 -1.94 -8.01
N ALA A 198 -15.69 -3.01 -7.32
CA ALA A 198 -14.74 -4.06 -6.92
C ALA A 198 -14.03 -4.68 -8.11
N GLU A 199 -14.75 -5.03 -9.18
CA GLU A 199 -14.14 -5.62 -10.38
C GLU A 199 -13.14 -4.67 -11.04
N LEU A 200 -13.52 -3.40 -11.24
CA LEU A 200 -12.64 -2.37 -11.81
C LEU A 200 -11.38 -2.15 -10.95
N THR A 201 -11.55 -2.07 -9.63
CA THR A 201 -10.44 -1.77 -8.71
C THR A 201 -9.51 -2.96 -8.53
N ILE A 202 -10.04 -4.18 -8.54
CA ILE A 202 -9.23 -5.41 -8.59
C ILE A 202 -8.46 -5.48 -9.90
N ALA A 203 -9.11 -5.20 -11.05
CA ALA A 203 -8.44 -5.23 -12.36
C ALA A 203 -7.31 -4.20 -12.44
N THR A 204 -7.57 -2.96 -12.06
CA THR A 204 -6.55 -1.90 -12.06
C THR A 204 -5.45 -2.15 -11.05
N THR A 205 -5.76 -2.63 -9.84
CA THR A 205 -4.73 -2.99 -8.85
C THR A 205 -3.88 -4.16 -9.35
N SER A 206 -4.51 -5.17 -9.93
CA SER A 206 -3.82 -6.34 -10.48
C SER A 206 -2.89 -5.96 -11.62
N PHE A 207 -3.33 -5.06 -12.51
CA PHE A 207 -2.48 -4.49 -13.55
C PHE A 207 -1.18 -3.94 -12.96
N PHE A 208 -1.22 -3.07 -11.96
CA PHE A 208 0.02 -2.52 -11.39
C PHE A 208 0.88 -3.59 -10.71
N LEU A 209 0.27 -4.50 -9.94
CA LEU A 209 1.00 -5.61 -9.33
C LEU A 209 1.74 -6.44 -10.40
N ASP A 210 1.06 -6.77 -11.49
CA ASP A 210 1.60 -7.59 -12.57
C ASP A 210 2.67 -6.83 -13.37
N ARG A 211 2.42 -5.56 -13.73
CA ARG A 211 3.40 -4.71 -14.43
C ARG A 211 4.68 -4.47 -13.63
N PHE A 212 4.59 -4.41 -12.30
CA PHE A 212 5.77 -4.30 -11.43
C PHE A 212 6.38 -5.65 -11.03
N GLY A 213 5.85 -6.76 -11.57
CA GLY A 213 6.36 -8.10 -11.32
C GLY A 213 6.13 -8.59 -9.89
N ILE A 214 5.14 -8.07 -9.18
CA ILE A 214 4.77 -8.49 -7.83
C ILE A 214 3.93 -9.76 -7.94
N THR A 215 4.54 -10.90 -7.64
CA THR A 215 3.94 -12.22 -7.88
C THR A 215 3.25 -12.84 -6.67
N THR A 216 3.04 -12.05 -5.60
CA THR A 216 2.33 -12.49 -4.39
C THR A 216 0.98 -13.11 -4.78
N PRO A 217 0.71 -14.38 -4.43
CA PRO A 217 -0.58 -15.00 -4.77
C PRO A 217 -1.75 -14.25 -4.13
N ARG A 218 -2.79 -14.02 -4.95
CA ARG A 218 -3.93 -13.14 -4.64
C ARG A 218 -5.22 -13.95 -4.64
N ALA A 219 -6.13 -13.63 -3.73
CA ALA A 219 -7.50 -14.14 -3.73
C ALA A 219 -8.49 -13.00 -3.50
N LYS A 220 -9.76 -13.25 -3.81
CA LYS A 220 -10.88 -12.36 -3.49
C LYS A 220 -11.49 -12.77 -2.15
N GLN A 221 -12.02 -11.83 -1.37
CA GLN A 221 -12.77 -12.18 -0.16
C GLN A 221 -13.94 -13.10 -0.50
N ALA A 222 -14.61 -12.88 -1.62
CA ALA A 222 -15.76 -13.67 -2.06
C ALA A 222 -15.44 -15.16 -2.29
N SER A 223 -14.17 -15.55 -2.48
CA SER A 223 -13.79 -16.97 -2.57
C SER A 223 -13.68 -17.66 -1.20
N LEU A 224 -13.98 -16.95 -0.10
CA LEU A 224 -13.96 -17.45 1.27
C LEU A 224 -15.37 -17.33 1.86
N GLU A 225 -16.14 -18.42 1.81
CA GLU A 225 -17.53 -18.43 2.26
C GLU A 225 -17.68 -18.38 3.79
N GLY A 226 -18.77 -17.81 4.29
CA GLY A 226 -19.09 -17.85 5.73
C GLY A 226 -18.08 -17.13 6.62
N LEU A 227 -17.51 -16.02 6.14
CA LEU A 227 -16.66 -15.17 6.97
C LEU A 227 -17.49 -14.37 7.99
N PRO A 228 -16.95 -14.11 9.20
CA PRO A 228 -17.60 -13.28 10.21
C PRO A 228 -17.99 -11.88 9.70
N GLU A 229 -19.06 -11.32 10.25
CA GLU A 229 -19.46 -9.94 9.97
C GLU A 229 -18.53 -8.92 10.65
N GLU A 230 -18.09 -9.20 11.88
CA GLU A 230 -17.19 -8.29 12.62
C GLU A 230 -15.83 -8.16 11.89
N PRO A 231 -15.33 -6.94 11.63
CA PRO A 231 -14.13 -6.72 10.82
C PRO A 231 -12.84 -7.41 11.29
N ASN A 232 -12.52 -7.40 12.58
CA ASN A 232 -11.29 -8.00 13.10
C ASN A 232 -11.36 -9.53 13.05
N HIS A 233 -12.47 -10.13 13.51
CA HIS A 233 -12.73 -11.57 13.42
C HIS A 233 -12.73 -12.05 11.98
N ARG A 234 -13.27 -11.26 11.04
CA ARG A 234 -13.20 -11.55 9.61
C ARG A 234 -11.77 -11.66 9.11
N ILE A 235 -10.94 -10.66 9.41
CA ILE A 235 -9.54 -10.63 8.96
C ILE A 235 -8.74 -11.75 9.62
N ALA A 236 -8.97 -12.04 10.90
CA ALA A 236 -8.35 -13.15 11.62
C ALA A 236 -8.74 -14.52 11.00
N GLU A 237 -10.03 -14.72 10.71
CA GLU A 237 -10.52 -15.96 10.09
C GLU A 237 -9.94 -16.17 8.68
N ILE A 238 -9.77 -15.11 7.89
CA ILE A 238 -9.05 -15.17 6.60
C ILE A 238 -7.63 -15.71 6.83
N GLY A 239 -6.89 -15.16 7.79
CA GLY A 239 -5.53 -15.61 8.10
C GLY A 239 -5.47 -17.08 8.51
N ARG A 240 -6.40 -17.51 9.38
CA ARG A 240 -6.52 -18.89 9.84
C ARG A 240 -6.73 -19.86 8.68
N ARG A 241 -7.64 -19.53 7.75
CA ARG A 241 -7.92 -20.37 6.56
C ARG A 241 -6.76 -20.45 5.58
N LEU A 242 -5.95 -19.39 5.51
CA LEU A 242 -4.73 -19.37 4.71
C LEU A 242 -3.57 -20.14 5.38
N GLY A 243 -3.73 -20.61 6.62
CA GLY A 243 -2.64 -21.18 7.41
C GLY A 243 -1.55 -20.15 7.69
N ALA A 244 -1.91 -18.87 7.77
CA ALA A 244 -0.99 -17.79 8.02
C ALA A 244 -0.78 -17.56 9.52
N GLU A 245 0.43 -17.15 9.87
CA GLU A 245 0.85 -16.93 11.26
C GLU A 245 0.96 -15.43 11.57
N VAL A 246 1.08 -14.59 10.53
CA VAL A 246 1.33 -13.15 10.68
C VAL A 246 0.39 -12.35 9.78
N TYR A 247 -0.41 -11.47 10.38
CA TYR A 247 -1.16 -10.45 9.67
C TYR A 247 -0.34 -9.18 9.54
N LEU A 248 -0.04 -8.79 8.31
CA LEU A 248 0.61 -7.52 7.98
C LEU A 248 -0.44 -6.40 7.85
N ALA A 249 -0.75 -5.77 8.99
CA ALA A 249 -1.72 -4.71 9.15
C ALA A 249 -1.18 -3.34 8.69
N GLY A 250 -2.04 -2.48 8.15
CA GLY A 250 -1.65 -1.09 7.88
C GLY A 250 -1.54 -0.29 9.18
N ALA A 251 -0.58 0.65 9.26
CA ALA A 251 -0.31 1.43 10.47
C ALA A 251 -1.53 2.16 11.07
N GLY A 252 -2.51 2.55 10.24
CA GLY A 252 -3.75 3.18 10.71
C GLY A 252 -4.58 2.31 11.66
N GLY A 253 -4.46 0.98 11.57
CA GLY A 253 -5.18 0.02 12.41
C GLY A 253 -4.79 0.05 13.89
N ARG A 254 -3.64 0.64 14.26
CA ARG A 254 -3.13 0.66 15.64
C ARG A 254 -4.12 1.22 16.66
N ASN A 255 -4.98 2.13 16.22
CA ASN A 255 -5.86 2.87 17.12
C ASN A 255 -7.22 2.19 17.37
N TYR A 256 -7.57 1.15 16.59
CA TYR A 256 -8.92 0.57 16.63
C TYR A 256 -8.97 -0.95 16.44
N MET A 257 -7.84 -1.60 16.14
CA MET A 257 -7.79 -3.03 15.90
C MET A 257 -7.91 -3.81 17.22
N ASP A 258 -8.81 -4.80 17.25
CA ASP A 258 -8.91 -5.72 18.37
C ASP A 258 -7.84 -6.81 18.27
N LEU A 259 -6.73 -6.60 18.97
CA LEU A 259 -5.63 -7.56 19.03
C LEU A 259 -6.00 -8.87 19.76
N ALA A 260 -7.10 -8.94 20.50
CA ALA A 260 -7.56 -10.19 21.12
C ALA A 260 -8.05 -11.19 20.06
N ALA A 261 -8.91 -10.75 19.13
CA ALA A 261 -9.41 -11.58 18.04
C ALA A 261 -8.28 -12.25 17.22
N PHE A 262 -7.20 -11.53 16.94
CA PHE A 262 -6.03 -12.10 16.22
C PHE A 262 -5.24 -13.09 17.07
N ARG A 263 -5.03 -12.80 18.36
CA ARG A 263 -4.33 -13.70 19.29
C ARG A 263 -5.08 -15.02 19.46
N GLU A 264 -6.40 -14.97 19.58
CA GLU A 264 -7.28 -16.15 19.66
C GLU A 264 -7.19 -17.02 18.40
N ALA A 265 -7.03 -16.40 17.23
CA ALA A 265 -6.79 -17.10 15.97
C ALA A 265 -5.35 -17.60 15.76
N GLY A 266 -4.44 -17.37 16.73
CA GLY A 266 -3.03 -17.74 16.62
C GLY A 266 -2.23 -16.85 15.64
N ILE A 267 -2.69 -15.62 15.41
CA ILE A 267 -2.11 -14.70 14.43
C ILE A 267 -1.38 -13.55 15.14
N GLU A 268 -0.10 -13.39 14.80
CA GLU A 268 0.68 -12.22 15.17
C GLU A 268 0.30 -11.02 14.29
N VAL A 269 -0.01 -9.87 14.89
CA VAL A 269 -0.22 -8.63 14.12
C VAL A 269 1.10 -7.87 14.01
N ARG A 270 1.54 -7.63 12.77
CA ARG A 270 2.68 -6.75 12.47
C ARG A 270 2.21 -5.52 11.72
N TRP A 271 2.78 -4.38 12.07
CA TRP A 271 2.44 -3.11 11.47
C TRP A 271 3.33 -2.81 10.27
N PHE A 272 2.69 -2.59 9.13
CA PHE A 272 3.33 -2.10 7.92
C PHE A 272 3.34 -0.58 7.88
N GLU A 273 4.55 -0.02 7.79
CA GLU A 273 4.78 1.41 7.58
C GLU A 273 5.44 1.62 6.22
N HIS A 274 4.73 2.32 5.34
CA HIS A 274 5.28 2.74 4.05
C HIS A 274 6.11 4.01 4.22
N THR A 275 7.37 3.95 3.80
CA THR A 275 8.20 5.16 3.65
C THR A 275 8.32 5.51 2.18
N PRO A 276 7.74 6.62 1.71
CA PRO A 276 7.87 7.06 0.32
C PRO A 276 9.33 7.26 -0.06
N ARG A 277 9.75 6.71 -1.19
CA ARG A 277 11.10 6.85 -1.73
C ARG A 277 11.06 7.85 -2.88
N PRO A 278 11.79 8.98 -2.79
CA PRO A 278 11.81 9.95 -3.86
C PRO A 278 12.36 9.36 -5.17
N TYR A 279 11.74 9.73 -6.28
CA TYR A 279 12.21 9.46 -7.64
C TYR A 279 11.94 10.66 -8.53
N ARG A 280 12.52 10.66 -9.73
CA ARG A 280 12.28 11.72 -10.71
C ARG A 280 10.83 11.63 -11.21
N GLN A 281 10.04 12.63 -10.86
CA GLN A 281 8.70 12.85 -11.39
C GLN A 281 8.73 14.02 -12.37
N LEU A 282 7.77 14.07 -13.29
CA LEU A 282 7.47 15.29 -14.03
C LEU A 282 6.93 16.38 -13.09
N HIS A 283 6.85 17.63 -13.59
CA HIS A 283 6.24 18.77 -12.89
C HIS A 283 6.92 19.14 -11.55
N GLY A 284 8.25 19.05 -11.49
CA GLY A 284 9.05 19.52 -10.35
C GLY A 284 9.28 18.48 -9.25
N GLY A 285 9.38 18.92 -7.99
CA GLY A 285 9.81 18.10 -6.85
C GLY A 285 8.91 16.90 -6.53
N PHE A 286 9.47 15.90 -5.84
CA PHE A 286 8.77 14.66 -5.51
C PHE A 286 7.51 14.87 -4.67
N LEU A 287 6.40 14.25 -5.07
CA LEU A 287 5.15 14.17 -4.33
C LEU A 287 4.87 12.72 -3.92
N PRO A 288 4.74 12.41 -2.62
CA PRO A 288 4.39 11.07 -2.16
C PRO A 288 2.89 10.79 -2.30
N HIS A 289 2.53 9.51 -2.21
CA HIS A 289 1.12 9.05 -2.17
C HIS A 289 0.28 9.44 -3.40
N LEU A 290 0.91 9.48 -4.57
CA LEU A 290 0.22 9.47 -5.87
C LEU A 290 -0.19 8.04 -6.25
N GLY A 291 -1.08 7.91 -7.24
CA GLY A 291 -1.36 6.62 -7.86
C GLY A 291 -0.11 6.04 -8.53
N ALA A 292 0.04 4.72 -8.48
CA ALA A 292 1.21 4.02 -8.99
C ALA A 292 1.42 4.18 -10.50
N ILE A 293 0.43 4.70 -11.24
CA ILE A 293 0.60 5.13 -12.62
C ILE A 293 1.68 6.22 -12.76
N ASP A 294 1.84 7.10 -11.77
CA ASP A 294 2.93 8.09 -11.77
C ASP A 294 4.30 7.40 -11.75
N LEU A 295 4.47 6.40 -10.86
CA LEU A 295 5.68 5.60 -10.77
C LEU A 295 5.92 4.83 -12.07
N LEU A 296 4.88 4.17 -12.59
CA LEU A 296 4.97 3.35 -13.80
C LEU A 296 5.40 4.17 -15.02
N LEU A 297 4.81 5.34 -15.24
CA LEU A 297 5.13 6.17 -16.40
C LEU A 297 6.51 6.83 -16.28
N ASN A 298 6.98 7.14 -15.06
CA ASN A 298 8.28 7.78 -14.85
C ASN A 298 9.46 6.78 -14.80
N LEU A 299 9.28 5.58 -14.23
CA LEU A 299 10.35 4.61 -13.99
C LEU A 299 10.15 3.25 -14.68
N GLY A 300 8.99 3.03 -15.30
CA GLY A 300 8.67 1.81 -16.02
C GLY A 300 8.44 0.59 -15.13
N PRO A 301 8.23 -0.59 -15.74
CA PRO A 301 8.00 -1.87 -15.05
C PRO A 301 9.09 -2.23 -14.02
N GLY A 302 10.33 -1.80 -14.25
CA GLY A 302 11.46 -2.03 -13.33
C GLY A 302 11.48 -1.11 -12.11
N GLY A 303 10.79 0.02 -12.15
CA GLY A 303 10.93 1.10 -11.16
C GLY A 303 10.55 0.71 -9.74
N PHE A 304 9.53 -0.13 -9.57
CA PHE A 304 9.14 -0.58 -8.23
C PHE A 304 10.24 -1.42 -7.57
N ARG A 305 10.88 -2.32 -8.32
CA ARG A 305 12.02 -3.11 -7.84
C ARG A 305 13.25 -2.24 -7.59
N GLU A 306 13.49 -1.23 -8.40
CA GLU A 306 14.61 -0.29 -8.19
C GLU A 306 14.46 0.46 -6.86
N LEU A 307 13.26 1.00 -6.61
CA LEU A 307 13.00 1.78 -5.40
C LEU A 307 12.88 0.89 -4.15
N TYR A 308 12.09 -0.17 -4.26
CA TYR A 308 11.67 -1.01 -3.14
C TYR A 308 12.32 -2.38 -3.17
N GLY A 309 13.41 -2.61 -3.90
CA GLY A 309 14.24 -3.81 -3.78
C GLY A 309 13.52 -5.16 -3.80
N TYR A 310 12.36 -5.25 -4.46
CA TYR A 310 11.57 -6.46 -4.55
C TYR A 310 12.23 -7.43 -5.54
N GLU A 311 12.64 -8.59 -5.05
CA GLU A 311 13.10 -9.70 -5.88
C GLU A 311 11.97 -10.74 -5.93
N ALA A 312 11.38 -10.96 -7.11
CA ALA A 312 10.46 -12.07 -7.32
C ALA A 312 11.14 -13.40 -6.94
N ALA A 313 10.37 -14.33 -6.39
CA ALA A 313 10.91 -15.64 -6.00
C ALA A 313 11.59 -16.33 -7.19
N PRO A 314 12.80 -16.92 -7.02
CA PRO A 314 13.47 -17.63 -8.09
C PRO A 314 12.60 -18.80 -8.56
N GLY A 315 12.10 -18.72 -9.80
CA GLY A 315 11.18 -19.71 -10.39
C GLY A 315 10.09 -19.11 -11.29
N GLN A 316 9.91 -17.79 -11.30
CA GLN A 316 8.89 -17.10 -12.13
C GLN A 316 9.50 -16.11 -13.14
N ARG A 317 10.75 -16.36 -13.56
CA ARG A 317 11.54 -15.44 -14.42
C ARG A 317 11.36 -15.63 -15.93
N GLU A 318 10.55 -16.60 -16.36
CA GLU A 318 10.45 -16.96 -17.77
C GLU A 318 8.99 -16.94 -18.22
N GLU A 319 8.52 -15.81 -18.74
CA GLU A 319 7.55 -15.81 -19.87
C GLU A 319 7.22 -14.43 -20.50
N GLN A 320 7.94 -13.35 -20.19
CA GLN A 320 7.63 -12.05 -20.79
C GLN A 320 8.91 -11.34 -21.23
N ALA A 321 9.46 -11.82 -22.34
CA ALA A 321 10.33 -11.07 -23.24
C ALA A 321 9.62 -10.98 -24.59
#